data_AF-A0A7U8B4S9-F1
#
_entry.id   AF-A0A7U8B4S9-F1
#
_cell.length_a   1.000
_cell.length_b   1.000
_cell.length_c   1.000
_cell.angle_alpha   90.00
_cell.angle_beta   90.00
_cell.angle_gamma   90.00
#
_symmetry.space_group_name_H-M   'P 1'
#
loop_
_entity.id
_entity.type
_entity.pdbx_description
1 polymer ?
#
loop_
_entity_poly.entity_id
_entity_poly.type
_entity_poly.pdbx_seq_one_letter_code
_entity_poly.pdbx_strand_id
1 'polypeptide(L)' 'MAFKVEIAGIDEKFLPVFESLAKSIRASYCLMRYETPQEKKESSMKKALQELENGEYESFKNFNEYKKAMREV' A
#
# COMPACT_ATOMS: atom_id res chain seq x y z
N MET A 1 -36.11 2.29 11.77
CA MET A 1 -35.07 1.59 10.98
C MET A 1 -33.80 1.54 11.83
N ALA A 2 -33.27 0.35 12.10
CA ALA A 2 -31.99 0.21 12.78
C ALA A 2 -30.90 0.12 11.71
N PHE A 3 -30.01 1.11 11.69
CA PHE A 3 -28.89 1.14 10.75
C PHE A 3 -27.74 0.32 11.33
N LYS A 4 -27.18 -0.57 10.52
CA LYS A 4 -25.97 -1.33 10.87
C LYS A 4 -24.81 -0.70 10.12
N VAL A 5 -23.76 -0.31 10.85
CA VAL A 5 -22.55 0.29 10.27
C VAL A 5 -21.40 -0.68 10.45
N GLU A 6 -20.78 -1.09 9.36
CA GLU A 6 -19.62 -1.99 9.36
C GLU A 6 -18.36 -1.18 9.08
N ILE A 7 -17.37 -1.31 9.96
CA ILE A 7 -16.13 -0.55 9.91
C ILE A 7 -14.98 -1.56 9.72
N ALA A 8 -14.27 -1.45 8.60
CA ALA A 8 -13.17 -2.34 8.23
C ALA A 8 -11.96 -1.53 7.74
N GLY A 9 -10.75 -1.98 8.08
CA GLY A 9 -9.50 -1.41 7.56
C GLY A 9 -9.16 0.01 8.02
N ILE A 10 -9.69 0.46 9.16
CA ILE A 10 -9.47 1.81 9.70
C ILE A 10 -8.41 1.76 10.82
N ASP A 11 -7.52 2.75 10.82
CA ASP A 11 -6.53 2.99 11.87
C ASP A 11 -7.22 3.25 13.22
N GLU A 12 -6.74 2.61 14.29
CA GLU A 12 -7.36 2.64 15.61
C GLU A 12 -7.60 4.06 16.15
N LYS A 13 -6.79 5.03 15.74
CA LYS A 13 -6.96 6.45 16.14
C LYS A 13 -8.28 7.08 15.70
N PHE A 14 -8.93 6.53 14.66
CA PHE A 14 -10.20 7.05 14.15
C PHE A 14 -11.42 6.31 14.71
N LEU A 15 -11.24 5.19 15.43
CA LEU A 15 -12.34 4.45 16.05
C LEU A 15 -13.28 5.31 16.89
N PRO A 16 -12.79 6.21 17.78
CA PRO A 16 -13.67 7.03 18.62
C PRO A 16 -14.63 7.92 17.81
N VAL A 17 -14.20 8.37 16.61
CA VAL A 17 -15.01 9.21 15.73
C VAL A 17 -16.18 8.41 15.16
N PHE A 18 -15.92 7.20 14.66
CA PHE A 18 -16.96 6.33 14.12
C PHE A 18 -17.91 5.81 15.21
N GLU A 19 -17.42 5.55 16.42
CA GLU A 19 -18.28 5.21 17.55
C GLU A 19 -19.23 6.35 17.91
N SER A 20 -18.72 7.58 17.94
CA SER A 20 -19.52 8.77 18.22
C SER A 20 -20.61 8.99 17.15
N LEU A 21 -20.26 8.80 15.88
CA LEU A 21 -21.19 8.85 14.76
C LEU A 21 -22.27 7.77 14.87
N ALA A 22 -21.89 6.51 15.13
CA ALA A 22 -22.82 5.39 15.27
C ALA A 22 -23.81 5.61 16.43
N LYS A 23 -23.32 6.10 17.58
CA LYS A 23 -24.16 6.47 18.74
C LYS A 23 -25.15 7.59 18.39
N SER A 24 -24.71 8.60 17.64
CA SER A 24 -25.53 9.75 17.25
C SER A 24 -26.72 9.35 16.36
N ILE A 25 -26.53 8.36 15.48
CA ILE A 25 -27.58 7.86 14.58
C ILE A 25 -28.32 6.63 15.13
N ARG A 26 -28.07 6.25 16.40
CA ARG A 26 -28.61 5.03 17.05
C ARG A 26 -28.33 3.75 16.24
N ALA A 27 -27.17 3.67 15.61
CA ALA A 27 -26.70 2.51 14.87
C ALA A 27 -25.83 1.61 15.75
N SER A 28 -25.87 0.32 15.45
CA SER A 28 -24.93 -0.67 15.99
C SER A 28 -23.69 -0.71 15.10
N TYR A 29 -22.50 -0.66 15.68
CA TYR A 29 -21.24 -0.84 14.95
C TYR A 29 -20.60 -2.19 15.28
N CYS A 30 -19.90 -2.75 14.30
CA CYS A 30 -19.09 -3.95 14.50
C CYS A 30 -17.72 -3.69 13.87
N LEU A 31 -16.66 -3.91 14.65
CA LEU A 31 -15.29 -3.88 14.17
C LEU A 31 -15.00 -5.19 13.46
N MET A 32 -14.82 -5.15 12.15
CA MET A 32 -14.40 -6.32 11.39
C MET A 32 -12.88 -6.37 11.35
N ARG A 33 -12.30 -7.49 11.78
CA ARG A 33 -10.88 -7.77 11.54
C ARG A 33 -10.69 -7.95 10.04
N TYR A 34 -10.18 -6.91 9.39
CA TYR A 34 -9.73 -7.00 8.02
C TYR A 34 -8.25 -7.40 8.06
N GLU A 35 -7.95 -8.62 7.62
CA GLU A 35 -6.57 -8.94 7.27
C GLU A 35 -6.26 -8.13 6.03
N THR A 36 -5.53 -7.02 6.19
CA THR A 36 -4.96 -6.32 5.05
C THR A 36 -4.16 -7.37 4.29
N PRO A 37 -4.47 -7.66 3.01
CA PRO A 37 -3.59 -8.51 2.23
C PRO A 37 -2.23 -7.85 2.35
N GLN A 38 -1.26 -8.56 2.92
CA GLN A 38 0.11 -8.08 2.91
C GLN A 38 0.41 -7.87 1.43
N GLU A 39 0.49 -6.61 1.00
CA GLU A 39 1.24 -6.29 -0.19
C GLU A 39 2.57 -6.96 0.05
N LYS A 40 2.85 -8.01 -0.73
CA LYS A 40 4.18 -8.60 -0.76
C LYS A 40 5.05 -7.46 -1.22
N LYS A 41 5.61 -6.71 -0.28
CA LYS A 41 6.67 -5.75 -0.53
C LYS A 41 7.81 -6.61 -1.06
N GLU A 42 7.81 -6.78 -2.36
CA GLU A 42 8.89 -7.44 -3.05
C GLU A 42 10.11 -6.60 -2.74
N SER A 43 11.06 -7.20 -2.03
CA SER A 43 12.31 -6.52 -1.71
C SER A 43 12.89 -5.99 -3.02
N SER A 44 13.28 -4.72 -3.06
CA SER A 44 13.89 -4.12 -4.26
C SER A 44 15.03 -4.98 -4.81
N MET A 45 15.72 -5.72 -3.93
CA MET A 45 16.75 -6.68 -4.30
C MET A 45 16.20 -7.91 -5.04
N LYS A 46 15.05 -8.46 -4.61
CA LYS A 46 14.38 -9.55 -5.33
C LYS A 46 13.94 -9.09 -6.71
N LYS A 47 13.38 -7.88 -6.81
CA LYS A 47 12.97 -7.30 -8.08
C LYS A 47 14.16 -7.08 -9.02
N ALA A 48 15.27 -6.53 -8.51
CA ALA A 48 16.49 -6.34 -9.28
C ALA A 48 17.10 -7.67 -9.77
N LEU A 49 17.06 -8.73 -8.97
CA LEU A 49 17.51 -10.07 -9.40
C LEU A 49 16.61 -10.63 -10.51
N GLN A 50 15.31 -10.42 -10.42
CA GLN A 50 14.34 -10.88 -11.42
C GLN A 50 14.44 -10.08 -12.73
N GLU A 51 14.63 -8.76 -12.67
CA GLU A 51 14.90 -7.92 -13.85
C GLU A 51 16.19 -8.37 -14.56
N LEU A 52 17.20 -8.83 -13.79
CA LEU A 52 18.44 -9.39 -14.33
C LEU A 52 18.22 -10.74 -15.01
N GLU A 53 17.41 -11.64 -14.42
CA GLU A 53 17.01 -12.91 -15.03
C GLU A 53 16.17 -12.72 -16.30
N ASN A 54 15.29 -11.72 -16.32
CA ASN A 54 14.44 -11.38 -17.47
C ASN A 54 15.20 -10.64 -18.59
N GLY A 55 16.43 -10.19 -18.33
CA GLY A 55 17.20 -9.37 -19.27
C GLY A 55 16.71 -7.92 -19.38
N GLU A 56 15.92 -7.45 -18.43
CA GLU A 56 15.35 -6.10 -18.34
C GLU A 56 16.37 -5.15 -17.69
N TYR A 57 17.58 -5.05 -18.26
CA TYR A 57 18.63 -4.16 -17.78
C TYR A 57 19.14 -3.24 -18.90
N GLU A 58 19.48 -2.01 -18.53
CA GLU A 58 20.11 -1.07 -19.45
C GLU A 58 21.63 -1.30 -19.46
N SER A 59 22.18 -1.49 -20.67
CA SER A 59 23.62 -1.56 -20.88
C SER A 59 24.11 -0.26 -21.51
N PHE A 60 25.14 0.34 -20.93
CA PHE A 60 25.80 1.52 -21.48
C PHE A 60 27.15 1.13 -22.08
N LYS A 61 27.51 1.70 -23.22
CA LYS A 61 28.80 1.40 -23.88
C LYS A 61 29.98 2.00 -23.12
N ASN A 62 29.76 3.11 -22.41
CA ASN A 62 30.78 3.78 -21.63
C ASN A 62 30.19 4.58 -20.47
N PHE A 63 31.06 4.96 -19.54
CA PHE A 63 30.68 5.68 -18.33
C PHE A 63 30.10 7.09 -18.59
N ASN A 64 30.46 7.72 -19.71
CA ASN A 64 29.92 9.03 -20.07
C ASN A 64 28.46 8.93 -20.54
N GLU A 65 28.10 7.87 -21.26
CA GLU A 65 26.73 7.58 -21.69
C GLU A 65 25.83 7.28 -20.48
N TYR A 66 26.32 6.48 -19.53
CA TYR A 66 25.66 6.27 -18.24
C TYR A 66 25.39 7.58 -17.49
N LYS A 67 26.42 8.43 -17.38
CA LYS A 67 26.29 9.74 -16.71
C LYS A 67 25.28 10.65 -17.39
N LYS A 68 25.18 10.58 -18.73
CA LYS A 68 24.21 11.38 -19.48
C LYS A 68 22.78 10.89 -19.20
N ALA A 69 22.55 9.58 -19.30
CA ALA A 69 21.25 8.98 -19.01
C ALA A 69 20.77 9.30 -17.59
N MET A 70 21.62 9.14 -16.58
CA MET A 70 21.29 9.43 -15.17
C MET A 70 21.08 10.91 -14.86
N ARG A 71 21.50 11.82 -15.74
CA ARG A 71 21.30 13.27 -15.59
C ARG A 71 19.99 13.74 -16.20
N GLU A 72 19.40 12.94 -17.09
CA GLU A 72 18.14 13.21 -17.79
C GLU A 72 16.93 12.50 -17.12
N VAL A 73 17.17 11.63 -16.12
CA VAL A 73 16.17 11.01 -15.22
C VAL A 73 15.82 11.95 -14.07
#